data_AF-A0A528N5M0-F1
#
_entry.id   AF-A0A528N5M0-F1
#
_cell.length_a   1.000
_cell.length_b   1.000
_cell.length_c   1.000
_cell.angle_alpha   90.00
_cell.angle_beta   90.00
_cell.angle_gamma   90.00
#
_symmetry.space_group_name_H-M   'P 1'
#
loop_
_entity.id
_entity.type
_entity.pdbx_description
1 polymer ?
#
loop_
_entity_poly.entity_id
_entity_poly.type
_entity_poly.pdbx_seq_one_letter_code
_entity_poly.pdbx_strand_id
1 'polypeptide(L)'
;IPVWFGEDQGRYLLTLSIDPQSKEWDAIREKQSKLGIFAPWIGSTGGNDLKLGEARAIPVSELTAAHESWFPRFMANEVVDP
;
A
#
# COMPACT_ATOMS: atom_id res chain seq x y z
N ILE A 1 -12.97 12.64 -3.20
CA ILE A 1 -12.50 12.05 -1.91
C ILE A 1 -11.01 12.27 -1.87
N PRO A 2 -10.42 12.93 -0.86
CA PRO A 2 -8.98 12.81 -0.63
C PRO A 2 -8.71 11.34 -0.26
N VAL A 3 -8.35 10.53 -1.25
CA VAL A 3 -8.34 9.06 -1.13
C VAL A 3 -7.17 8.55 -0.29
N TRP A 4 -6.04 9.25 -0.30
CA TRP A 4 -4.76 8.66 0.06
C TRP A 4 -4.30 8.94 1.49
N PHE A 5 -4.69 10.07 2.08
CA PHE A 5 -4.11 10.55 3.35
C PHE A 5 -5.15 10.78 4.45
N GLY A 6 -6.39 10.32 4.23
CA GLY A 6 -7.40 10.29 5.29
C GLY A 6 -7.16 9.10 6.22
N GLU A 7 -7.02 9.36 7.51
CA GLU A 7 -6.93 8.32 8.52
C GLU A 7 -8.34 7.81 8.89
N ASP A 8 -8.46 6.49 9.02
CA ASP A 8 -9.69 5.84 9.48
C ASP A 8 -9.32 4.55 10.23
N GLN A 9 -9.90 4.39 11.42
CA GLN A 9 -9.57 3.28 12.32
C GLN A 9 -10.24 1.98 11.86
N GLY A 10 -9.62 0.84 12.20
CA GLY A 10 -10.19 -0.48 11.87
C GLY A 10 -10.07 -0.89 10.41
N ARG A 11 -9.21 -0.25 9.62
CA ARG A 11 -8.86 -0.68 8.26
C ARG A 11 -7.63 -1.58 8.29
N TYR A 12 -7.75 -2.74 7.65
CA TYR A 12 -6.68 -3.73 7.58
C TYR A 12 -6.24 -3.94 6.13
N LEU A 13 -4.94 -4.07 5.92
CA LEU A 13 -4.37 -4.52 4.65
C LEU A 13 -3.84 -5.95 4.82
N LEU A 14 -4.18 -6.82 3.87
CA LEU A 14 -3.78 -8.22 3.87
C LEU A 14 -3.13 -8.56 2.55
N THR A 15 -2.09 -9.39 2.59
CA THR A 15 -1.48 -10.02 1.40
C THR A 15 -1.79 -11.50 1.43
N LEU A 16 -2.27 -12.04 0.31
CA LEU A 16 -2.53 -13.46 0.16
C LEU A 16 -1.55 -14.04 -0.86
N SER A 17 -0.92 -15.16 -0.53
CA SER A 17 -0.07 -15.91 -1.46
C SER A 17 -0.93 -16.80 -2.37
N ILE A 18 -1.86 -16.20 -3.10
CA ILE A 18 -2.81 -16.85 -4.01
C ILE A 18 -2.78 -16.08 -5.33
N ASP A 19 -2.82 -16.81 -6.45
CA ASP A 19 -2.95 -16.20 -7.77
C ASP A 19 -4.36 -15.58 -7.93
N PRO A 20 -4.49 -14.27 -8.21
CA PRO A 20 -5.77 -13.62 -8.38
C PRO A 20 -6.60 -14.12 -9.58
N GLN A 21 -6.03 -14.99 -10.43
CA GLN A 21 -6.74 -15.66 -11.52
C GLN A 21 -7.14 -17.11 -11.18
N SER A 22 -6.89 -17.56 -9.94
CA SER A 22 -7.13 -18.94 -9.53
C SER A 22 -8.55 -19.20 -9.01
N LYS A 23 -8.97 -20.47 -9.01
CA LYS A 23 -10.28 -20.88 -8.47
C LYS A 23 -10.38 -20.65 -6.97
N GLU A 24 -9.27 -20.72 -6.25
CA GLU A 24 -9.19 -20.45 -4.82
C GLU A 24 -9.50 -18.97 -4.53
N TRP A 25 -9.01 -18.06 -5.37
CA TRP A 25 -9.38 -16.65 -5.29
C TRP A 25 -10.88 -16.43 -5.49
N ASP A 26 -11.46 -17.05 -6.52
CA ASP A 26 -12.90 -16.98 -6.79
C ASP A 26 -13.74 -17.45 -5.58
N ALA A 27 -13.34 -18.56 -4.95
CA ALA A 27 -14.01 -19.11 -3.77
C ALA A 27 -13.96 -18.15 -2.56
N ILE A 28 -12.82 -17.47 -2.35
CA ILE A 28 -12.68 -16.46 -1.29
C ILE A 28 -13.61 -15.27 -1.56
N ARG A 29 -13.65 -14.79 -2.80
CA ARG A 29 -14.50 -13.65 -3.21
C ARG A 29 -15.99 -13.97 -3.08
N GLU A 30 -16.41 -15.18 -3.44
CA GLU A 30 -17.78 -15.64 -3.26
C GLU A 30 -18.17 -15.67 -1.77
N LYS A 31 -17.32 -16.25 -0.91
CA LYS A 31 -17.55 -16.31 0.53
C LYS A 31 -17.60 -14.92 1.15
N GLN A 32 -16.68 -14.04 0.77
CA GLN A 32 -16.66 -12.64 1.20
C GLN A 32 -17.98 -11.94 0.88
N SER A 33 -18.47 -12.08 -0.35
CA SER A 33 -19.73 -11.49 -0.81
C SER A 33 -20.92 -11.99 0.02
N LYS A 34 -21.01 -13.31 0.27
CA LYS A 34 -22.05 -13.91 1.12
C LYS A 34 -22.04 -13.40 2.56
N LEU A 35 -20.86 -13.05 3.09
CA LEU A 35 -20.70 -12.50 4.43
C LEU A 35 -20.91 -10.98 4.49
N GLY A 36 -21.10 -10.30 3.36
CA GLY A 36 -21.23 -8.85 3.32
C GLY A 36 -19.97 -8.09 3.75
N ILE A 37 -18.79 -8.72 3.64
CA ILE A 37 -17.52 -8.12 4.07
C ILE A 37 -16.99 -7.19 2.98
N PHE A 38 -16.80 -5.91 3.32
CA PHE A 38 -16.13 -4.95 2.45
C PHE A 38 -14.61 -5.17 2.50
N ALA A 39 -14.08 -5.89 1.50
CA ALA A 39 -12.65 -6.11 1.30
C ALA A 39 -12.33 -6.00 -0.20
N PRO A 40 -12.08 -4.78 -0.72
CA PRO A 40 -11.70 -4.61 -2.12
C PRO A 40 -10.29 -5.15 -2.38
N TRP A 41 -10.08 -5.74 -3.55
CA TRP A 41 -8.74 -6.04 -4.04
C TRP A 41 -8.13 -4.75 -4.62
N ILE A 42 -6.96 -4.36 -4.13
CA ILE A 42 -6.32 -3.09 -4.50
C ILE A 42 -5.04 -3.26 -5.34
N GLY A 43 -4.62 -4.50 -5.60
CA GLY A 43 -3.43 -4.79 -6.41
C GLY A 43 -2.63 -5.98 -5.90
N SER A 44 -1.45 -6.17 -6.48
CA SER A 44 -0.52 -7.26 -6.17
C SER A 44 0.81 -6.73 -5.68
N THR A 45 1.48 -7.49 -4.81
CA THR A 45 2.84 -7.19 -4.35
C THR A 45 3.89 -7.73 -5.33
N GLY A 46 5.04 -7.06 -5.40
CA GLY A 46 6.20 -7.50 -6.18
C GLY A 46 6.99 -6.31 -6.71
N GLY A 47 8.20 -6.58 -7.23
CA GLY A 47 9.08 -5.55 -7.79
C GLY A 47 9.67 -4.60 -6.74
N ASN A 48 10.22 -3.48 -7.22
CA ASN A 48 10.95 -2.49 -6.40
C ASN A 48 10.30 -1.10 -6.40
N ASP A 49 9.12 -0.97 -7.00
CA ASP A 49 8.43 0.31 -7.20
C ASP A 49 7.00 0.24 -6.63
N LEU A 50 6.56 1.34 -6.01
CA LEU A 50 5.16 1.60 -5.70
C LEU A 50 4.49 2.24 -6.92
N LYS A 51 3.48 1.57 -7.48
CA LYS A 51 2.68 2.04 -8.61
C LYS A 51 1.21 2.15 -8.21
N LEU A 52 0.65 3.36 -8.26
CA LEU A 52 -0.76 3.63 -7.93
C LEU A 52 -1.54 3.96 -9.20
N GLY A 53 -2.27 2.98 -9.74
CA GLY A 53 -3.00 3.15 -11.00
C GLY A 53 -2.11 3.74 -12.10
N GLU A 54 -2.56 4.81 -12.75
CA GLU A 54 -1.80 5.49 -13.82
C GLU A 54 -0.72 6.46 -13.31
N ALA A 55 -0.60 6.71 -12.01
CA ALA A 55 0.39 7.64 -11.46
C ALA A 55 1.83 7.18 -11.70
N ARG A 56 2.80 8.11 -11.67
CA ARG A 56 4.23 7.78 -11.79
C ARG A 56 4.61 6.71 -10.75
N ALA A 57 5.38 5.70 -11.18
CA ALA A 57 5.98 4.75 -10.26
C ALA A 57 7.01 5.46 -9.36
N ILE A 58 7.04 5.11 -8.07
CA ILE A 58 8.00 5.64 -7.11
C ILE A 58 8.86 4.47 -6.61
N PRO A 59 10.20 4.53 -6.72
CA PRO A 59 11.06 3.50 -6.16
C PRO A 59 10.84 3.35 -4.66
N VAL A 60 10.73 2.12 -4.18
CA VAL A 60 10.60 1.83 -2.74
C VAL A 60 11.81 2.35 -1.98
N SER A 61 13.01 2.31 -2.58
CA SER A 61 14.22 2.88 -2.00
C SER A 61 14.13 4.39 -1.75
N GLU A 62 13.47 5.15 -2.64
CA GLU A 62 13.25 6.59 -2.47
C GLU A 62 12.28 6.86 -1.31
N LEU A 63 11.21 6.06 -1.20
CA LEU A 63 10.27 6.13 -0.08
C LEU A 63 10.94 5.79 1.26
N THR A 64 11.73 4.72 1.31
CA THR A 64 12.50 4.33 2.49
C THR A 64 13.46 5.44 2.92
N ALA A 65 14.25 5.96 1.98
CA ALA A 65 15.20 7.03 2.28
C ALA A 65 14.50 8.28 2.80
N ALA A 66 13.38 8.70 2.19
CA ALA A 66 12.61 9.85 2.64
C ALA A 66 12.03 9.65 4.05
N HIS A 67 11.47 8.47 4.34
CA HIS A 67 10.87 8.14 5.63
C HIS A 67 11.91 8.05 6.75
N GLU A 68 12.98 7.29 6.54
CA GLU A 68 13.95 6.98 7.59
C GLU A 68 14.93 8.14 7.86
N SER A 69 15.25 8.96 6.85
CA SER A 69 16.21 10.06 7.01
C SER A 69 15.65 11.31 7.67
N TRP A 70 14.33 11.47 7.76
CA TRP A 70 13.73 12.70 8.27
C TRP A 70 14.14 12.99 9.72
N PHE A 71 13.92 12.04 10.63
CA PHE A 71 14.17 12.26 12.05
C PHE A 71 15.67 12.42 12.37
N PRO A 72 16.59 11.59 11.82
CA PRO A 72 18.03 11.78 12.01
C PRO A 72 18.51 13.16 11.54
N ARG A 73 18.10 13.62 10.35
CA ARG A 73 18.50 14.93 9.81
C ARG A 73 18.01 16.08 10.69
N PHE A 74 16.77 15.98 11.16
CA PHE A 74 16.21 16.94 12.11
C PHE A 74 17.05 17.00 13.40
N MET A 75 17.40 15.85 13.97
CA MET A 75 18.20 15.77 15.20
C MET A 75 19.65 16.25 15.02
N ALA A 76 20.20 16.15 13.82
CA ALA A 76 21.54 16.62 13.48
C ALA A 76 21.62 18.13 13.21
N ASN A 77 20.50 18.87 13.25
CA ASN A 77 20.40 20.27 12.80
C ASN A 77 20.96 20.46 11.38
N GLU A 78 20.79 19.47 10.51
CA GLU A 78 21.17 19.61 9.10
C GLU A 78 20.22 20.59 8.41
N VAL A 79 20.77 21.66 7.84
CA VAL A 79 20.02 22.56 6.97
C VAL A 79 19.86 21.85 5.63
N VAL A 80 18.65 21.36 5.39
CA VAL A 80 18.24 20.89 4.07
C VAL A 80 17.68 22.11 3.33
N ASP A 81 18.40 22.60 2.32
CA ASP A 81 17.85 23.62 1.43
C ASP A 81 16.57 23.05 0.75
N PRO A 82 15.48 23.84 0.63
CA PRO A 82 14.18 23.36 0.17
C PRO A 82 14.17 22.83 -1.27
#